data_AF-A0A5B8CCA0-F1
#
_entry.id   AF-A0A5B8CCA0-F1
#
_cell.length_a   1.000
_cell.length_b   1.000
_cell.length_c   1.000
_cell.angle_alpha   90.00
_cell.angle_beta   90.00
_cell.angle_gamma   90.00
#
_symmetry.space_group_name_H-M   'P 1'
#
loop_
_entity.id
_entity.type
_entity.pdbx_description
1 polymer ?
#
loop_
_entity_poly.entity_id
_entity_poly.type
_entity_poly.pdbx_seq_one_letter_code
_entity_poly.pdbx_strand_id
1 'polypeptide(L)'
;MATLEVVCPRCRATATVELLASETDWHSMIFGARRLTCTTCGHSKHQPARTSSNPTMGCELRLKALTRWGNLEFFNREHLAYVEGYIASPNRHVRYEGKGPRNNTIFSRLPRWAKLAGHRSEILAAIKRL
;
A
#
# COMPACT_ATOMS: atom_id res chain seq x y z
N MET A 1 12.75 -2.00 -4.91
CA MET A 1 12.69 -0.65 -4.29
C MET A 1 11.26 -0.41 -3.87
N ALA A 2 11.00 -0.03 -2.63
CA ALA A 2 9.63 0.22 -2.16
C ALA A 2 9.10 1.52 -2.77
N THR A 3 8.18 1.41 -3.73
CA THR A 3 7.51 2.55 -4.36
C THR A 3 6.07 2.64 -3.88
N LEU A 4 5.55 3.86 -3.70
CA LEU A 4 4.14 4.09 -3.39
C LEU A 4 3.45 4.72 -4.59
N GLU A 5 2.24 4.30 -4.90
CA GLU A 5 1.38 4.89 -5.93
C GLU A 5 0.38 5.86 -5.30
N VAL A 6 0.48 7.13 -5.70
CA VAL A 6 -0.33 8.23 -5.16
C VAL A 6 -1.00 9.01 -6.29
N VAL A 7 -2.02 9.78 -5.92
CA VAL A 7 -2.67 10.74 -6.80
C VAL A 7 -1.78 11.98 -6.93
N CYS A 8 -1.45 12.37 -8.16
CA CYS A 8 -0.68 13.57 -8.42
C CYS A 8 -1.43 14.81 -7.92
N PRO A 9 -0.83 15.68 -7.10
CA PRO A 9 -1.50 16.88 -6.61
C PRO A 9 -1.76 17.92 -7.72
N ARG A 10 -1.09 17.83 -8.87
CA ARG A 10 -1.21 18.80 -9.97
C ARG A 10 -2.25 18.42 -11.02
N CYS A 11 -2.23 17.17 -11.49
CA CYS A 11 -3.11 16.71 -12.59
C CYS A 11 -4.03 15.55 -12.21
N ARG A 12 -3.99 15.08 -10.96
CA ARG A 12 -4.75 13.92 -10.44
C ARG A 12 -4.47 12.57 -11.12
N ALA A 13 -3.57 12.52 -12.11
CA ALA A 13 -3.09 11.26 -12.68
C ALA A 13 -2.19 10.51 -11.69
N THR A 14 -1.71 9.34 -12.08
CA THR A 14 -0.84 8.52 -11.24
C THR A 14 0.53 9.18 -11.03
N ALA A 15 1.00 9.17 -9.80
CA ALA A 15 2.36 9.53 -9.43
C ALA A 15 2.98 8.46 -8.52
N THR A 16 4.29 8.33 -8.57
CA THR A 16 5.04 7.43 -7.70
C THR A 16 5.80 8.22 -6.64
N VAL A 17 5.88 7.68 -5.44
CA VAL A 17 6.79 8.15 -4.38
C VAL A 17 7.85 7.10 -4.15
N GLU A 18 9.10 7.48 -4.30
CA GLU A 18 10.27 6.62 -4.15
C GLU A 18 11.06 7.04 -2.90
N LEU A 19 11.49 6.05 -2.11
CA LEU A 19 12.47 6.26 -1.05
C LEU A 19 13.88 6.36 -1.65
N LEU A 20 14.61 7.42 -1.32
CA LEU A 20 15.95 7.69 -1.83
C LEU A 20 17.07 7.17 -0.93
N ALA A 21 16.73 6.42 0.12
CA ALA A 21 17.72 5.85 1.03
C ALA A 21 18.50 4.72 0.37
N SER A 22 19.82 4.73 0.54
CA SER A 22 20.73 3.65 0.13
C SER A 22 20.66 2.44 1.07
N GLU A 23 20.29 2.66 2.33
CA GLU A 23 20.19 1.63 3.36
C GLU A 23 18.72 1.29 3.67
N THR A 24 18.47 -0.01 3.87
CA THR A 24 17.15 -0.58 4.19
C THR A 24 16.90 -0.71 5.69
N ASP A 25 17.52 0.12 6.52
CA ASP A 25 17.17 0.17 7.94
C ASP A 25 15.77 0.77 8.15
N TRP A 26 15.15 0.41 9.28
CA TRP A 26 13.78 0.83 9.60
C TRP A 26 13.63 2.35 9.75
N HIS A 27 14.64 3.05 10.28
CA HIS A 27 14.60 4.50 10.39
C HIS A 27 14.62 5.15 9.01
N SER A 28 15.47 4.70 8.10
CA SER A 28 15.50 5.17 6.71
C SER A 28 14.16 4.93 6.00
N MET A 29 13.53 3.77 6.21
CA MET A 29 12.22 3.47 5.61
C MET A 29 11.10 4.42 6.06
N ILE A 30 11.12 4.87 7.32
CA ILE A 30 10.08 5.75 7.88
C ILE A 30 10.40 7.22 7.62
N PHE A 31 11.64 7.63 7.87
CA PHE A 31 12.05 9.02 7.98
C PHE A 31 12.90 9.50 6.80
N GLY A 32 13.34 8.61 5.93
CA GLY A 32 14.27 8.92 4.84
C GLY A 32 13.71 9.88 3.78
N ALA A 33 14.62 10.45 3.00
CA ALA A 33 14.31 11.34 1.90
C ALA A 33 13.52 10.62 0.81
N ARG A 34 12.59 11.34 0.17
CA ARG A 34 11.65 10.79 -0.82
C ARG A 34 11.52 11.70 -2.02
N ARG A 35 11.18 11.11 -3.16
CA ARG A 35 10.86 11.84 -4.39
C ARG A 35 9.51 11.40 -4.92
N LEU A 36 8.63 12.36 -5.16
CA LEU A 36 7.41 12.18 -5.92
C LEU A 36 7.67 12.51 -7.38
N THR A 37 7.19 11.67 -8.30
CA THR A 37 7.21 11.91 -9.75
C THR A 37 5.89 11.50 -10.37
N CYS A 38 5.24 12.41 -11.09
CA CYS A 38 4.05 12.10 -11.89
C CYS A 38 4.45 11.60 -13.28
N THR A 39 3.89 10.46 -13.68
CA THR A 39 4.17 9.83 -14.99
C THR A 39 3.45 10.53 -16.15
N THR A 40 2.45 11.38 -15.88
CA THR A 40 1.65 12.04 -16.91
C THR A 40 2.06 13.49 -17.15
N CYS A 41 2.16 14.31 -16.10
CA CYS A 41 2.45 15.75 -16.24
C CYS A 41 3.91 16.11 -15.90
N GLY A 42 4.74 15.14 -15.52
CA GLY A 42 6.14 15.37 -15.14
C GLY A 42 6.33 16.13 -13.82
N HIS A 43 5.27 16.39 -13.05
CA HIS A 43 5.41 17.04 -11.75
C HIS A 43 6.33 16.22 -10.84
N SER A 44 7.41 16.84 -10.37
CA SER A 44 8.34 16.24 -9.42
C SER A 44 8.44 17.08 -8.16
N LYS A 45 8.54 16.41 -7.02
CA LYS A 45 8.73 17.03 -5.72
C LYS A 45 9.71 16.21 -4.91
N HIS A 46 10.77 16.84 -4.42
CA HIS A 46 11.70 16.23 -3.48
C HIS A 46 11.29 16.57 -2.04
N GLN A 47 11.42 15.60 -1.15
CA GLN A 47 11.25 15.78 0.29
C GLN A 47 12.51 15.23 0.99
N PRO A 48 13.22 16.05 1.77
CA PRO A 48 14.37 15.57 2.54
C PRO A 48 13.91 14.61 3.65
N ALA A 49 14.86 13.99 4.34
CA ALA A 49 14.55 13.20 5.53
C ALA A 49 13.82 14.08 6.57
N ARG A 50 12.88 13.49 7.30
CA ARG A 50 12.03 14.22 8.28
C ARG A 50 12.02 13.52 9.62
N THR A 51 11.78 14.27 10.68
CA THR A 51 11.59 13.73 12.04
C THR A 51 10.23 13.06 12.23
N SER A 52 9.24 13.38 11.39
CA SER A 52 7.90 12.79 11.40
C SER A 52 7.64 11.91 10.17
N SER A 53 7.05 10.74 10.37
CA SER A 53 6.65 9.85 9.28
C SER A 53 5.62 10.52 8.36
N ASN A 54 5.93 10.61 7.07
CA ASN A 54 4.97 10.96 6.03
C ASN A 54 5.32 10.24 4.72
N PRO A 55 5.07 8.93 4.63
CA PRO A 55 5.52 8.11 3.51
C PRO A 55 4.90 8.53 2.18
N THR A 56 3.63 8.96 2.18
CA THR A 56 2.91 9.39 0.97
C THR A 56 3.18 10.84 0.58
N MET A 57 4.04 11.55 1.32
CA MET A 57 4.32 12.98 1.11
C MET A 57 3.05 13.85 1.17
N GLY A 58 2.04 13.43 1.95
CA GLY A 58 0.74 14.09 2.07
C GLY A 58 -0.21 13.85 0.90
N CYS A 59 0.15 12.99 -0.05
CA CYS A 59 -0.71 12.65 -1.19
C CYS A 59 -1.63 11.48 -0.84
N GLU A 60 -2.78 11.45 -1.51
CA GLU A 60 -3.74 10.35 -1.43
C GLU A 60 -3.22 9.11 -2.16
N LEU A 61 -3.39 7.90 -1.61
CA LEU A 61 -3.05 6.66 -2.32
C LEU A 61 -3.91 6.48 -3.58
N ARG A 62 -3.30 6.04 -4.67
CA ARG A 62 -3.99 5.87 -5.96
C ARG A 62 -4.87 4.62 -5.99
N LEU A 63 -4.42 3.56 -5.34
CA LEU A 63 -5.05 2.24 -5.35
C LEU A 63 -5.99 2.10 -4.16
N LYS A 64 -7.30 2.26 -4.42
CA LYS A 64 -8.35 2.18 -3.40
C LYS A 64 -9.54 1.37 -3.87
N ALA A 65 -9.76 0.21 -3.25
CA ALA A 65 -10.95 -0.59 -3.49
C ALA A 65 -12.08 -0.12 -2.58
N LEU A 66 -13.10 0.51 -3.18
CA LEU A 66 -14.30 0.98 -2.49
C LEU A 66 -15.29 -0.17 -2.34
N THR A 67 -15.73 -0.44 -1.11
CA THR A 67 -16.75 -1.45 -0.80
C THR A 67 -17.78 -0.88 0.16
N ARG A 68 -18.95 -1.52 0.32
CA ARG A 68 -19.96 -1.04 1.29
C ARG A 68 -19.52 -1.18 2.75
N TRP A 69 -18.47 -1.97 3.00
CA TRP A 69 -17.92 -2.23 4.33
C TRP A 69 -16.78 -1.29 4.71
N GLY A 70 -16.32 -0.48 3.76
CA GLY A 70 -15.18 0.41 3.90
C GLY A 70 -14.24 0.34 2.71
N ASN A 71 -13.17 1.13 2.79
CA ASN A 71 -12.18 1.25 1.73
C ASN A 71 -10.94 0.43 2.09
N LEU A 72 -10.42 -0.32 1.12
CA LEU A 72 -9.08 -0.90 1.21
C LEU A 72 -8.13 -0.05 0.38
N GLU A 73 -7.06 0.42 0.99
CA GLU A 73 -6.03 1.20 0.33
C GLU A 73 -4.76 0.36 0.16
N PHE A 74 -4.08 0.52 -0.97
CA PHE A 74 -2.88 -0.23 -1.29
C PHE A 74 -1.73 0.72 -1.60
N PHE A 75 -0.54 0.39 -1.10
CA PHE A 75 0.67 1.16 -1.33
C PHE A 75 1.12 1.12 -2.79
N ASN A 76 1.07 -0.06 -3.42
CA ASN A 76 1.47 -0.27 -4.82
C ASN A 76 0.82 -1.55 -5.37
N ARG A 77 1.02 -1.82 -6.67
CA ARG A 77 0.52 -3.04 -7.32
C ARG A 77 1.01 -4.34 -6.68
N GLU A 78 2.25 -4.39 -6.16
CA GLU A 78 2.76 -5.59 -5.47
C GLU A 78 1.96 -5.89 -4.19
N HIS A 79 1.71 -4.86 -3.39
CA HIS A 79 0.88 -4.95 -2.18
C HIS A 79 -0.57 -5.32 -2.52
N LEU A 80 -1.13 -4.76 -3.59
CA LEU A 80 -2.45 -5.12 -4.08
C LEU A 80 -2.51 -6.60 -4.46
N ALA A 81 -1.57 -7.10 -5.26
CA ALA A 81 -1.52 -8.50 -5.69
C ALA A 81 -1.35 -9.46 -4.49
N TYR A 82 -0.54 -9.08 -3.50
CA TYR A 82 -0.40 -9.84 -2.25
C TYR A 82 -1.73 -9.96 -1.49
N VAL A 83 -2.44 -8.85 -1.31
CA VAL A 83 -3.74 -8.84 -0.61
C VAL A 83 -4.81 -9.55 -1.42
N GLU A 84 -4.84 -9.38 -2.74
CA GLU A 84 -5.76 -10.08 -3.63
C GLU A 84 -5.56 -11.59 -3.54
N GLY A 85 -4.32 -12.08 -3.65
CA GLY A 85 -4.00 -13.50 -3.53
C GLY A 85 -4.41 -14.08 -2.16
N TYR A 86 -4.22 -13.31 -1.09
CA TYR A 86 -4.66 -13.69 0.25
C TYR A 86 -6.19 -13.83 0.35
N ILE A 87 -6.94 -12.83 -0.14
CA ILE A 87 -8.41 -12.83 -0.11
C ILE A 87 -8.98 -13.89 -1.05
N ALA A 88 -8.31 -14.14 -2.18
CA ALA A 88 -8.66 -15.17 -3.14
C ALA A 88 -8.38 -16.59 -2.66
N SER A 89 -7.56 -16.81 -1.62
CA SER A 89 -7.32 -18.16 -1.12
C SER A 89 -8.52 -18.67 -0.28
N PRO A 90 -9.13 -19.82 -0.63
CA PRO A 90 -10.19 -20.45 0.18
C PRO A 90 -9.67 -20.92 1.54
N ASN A 91 -8.46 -21.50 1.55
CA ASN A 91 -7.79 -22.02 2.74
C ASN A 91 -6.70 -21.03 3.14
N ARG A 92 -7.09 -20.02 3.91
CA ARG A 92 -6.19 -18.95 4.39
C ARG A 92 -5.22 -19.47 5.45
N HIS A 93 -4.23 -20.25 5.03
CA HIS A 93 -3.13 -20.66 5.89
C HIS A 93 -2.15 -19.50 6.05
N VAL A 94 -2.00 -19.00 7.26
CA VAL A 94 -0.83 -18.18 7.60
C VAL A 94 0.33 -19.14 7.74
N ARG A 95 1.25 -19.17 6.77
CA ARG A 95 2.53 -19.87 6.96
C ARG A 95 3.35 -19.05 7.96
N TYR A 96 3.51 -19.58 9.17
CA TYR A 96 4.45 -19.04 10.14
C TYR A 96 5.81 -19.68 9.90
N GLU A 97 6.72 -18.96 9.23
CA GLU A 97 8.13 -19.36 9.23
C GLU A 97 8.74 -18.96 10.58
N GLY A 98 8.70 -19.86 11.57
CA GLY A 98 9.34 -19.68 12.89
C GLY A 98 8.41 -19.25 14.03
N LYS A 99 8.89 -18.34 14.92
CA LYS A 99 8.32 -17.98 16.23
C LYS A 99 6.90 -17.38 16.16
N GLY A 100 5.90 -18.25 16.00
CA GLY A 100 4.47 -18.02 16.26
C GLY A 100 3.80 -16.89 15.46
N PRO A 101 2.51 -16.63 15.71
CA PRO A 101 1.80 -15.52 15.11
C PRO A 101 2.34 -14.18 15.61
N ARG A 102 3.24 -13.58 14.83
CA ARG A 102 3.60 -12.17 15.04
C ARG A 102 2.58 -11.30 14.32
N ASN A 103 2.17 -10.19 14.95
CA ASN A 103 1.36 -9.10 14.37
C ASN A 103 2.11 -8.32 13.25
N ASN A 104 2.93 -9.03 12.48
CA ASN A 104 3.83 -8.46 11.50
C ASN A 104 3.46 -8.84 10.07
N THR A 105 2.46 -9.71 9.88
CA THR A 105 1.93 -10.02 8.56
C THR A 105 0.89 -8.97 8.15
N ILE A 106 0.83 -8.63 6.86
CA ILE A 106 -0.24 -7.75 6.32
C ILE A 106 -1.63 -8.32 6.66
N PHE A 107 -1.78 -9.64 6.72
CA PHE A 107 -2.99 -10.31 7.19
C PHE A 107 -3.46 -9.84 8.57
N SER A 108 -2.56 -9.73 9.55
CA SER A 108 -2.91 -9.30 10.90
C SER A 108 -3.47 -7.87 10.93
N ARG A 109 -3.07 -7.04 9.95
CA ARG A 109 -3.48 -5.63 9.81
C ARG A 109 -4.72 -5.43 8.94
N LEU A 110 -5.20 -6.46 8.24
CA LEU A 110 -6.44 -6.35 7.49
C LEU A 110 -7.65 -6.19 8.42
N PRO A 111 -8.61 -5.30 8.07
CA PRO A 111 -9.85 -5.14 8.82
C PRO A 111 -10.57 -6.47 9.01
N ARG A 112 -11.25 -6.63 10.15
CA ARG A 112 -12.01 -7.85 10.46
C ARG A 112 -13.02 -8.19 9.35
N TRP A 113 -13.72 -7.19 8.81
CA TRP A 113 -14.70 -7.38 7.74
C TRP A 113 -14.06 -7.89 6.44
N ALA A 114 -12.83 -7.48 6.12
CA ALA A 114 -12.15 -7.90 4.88
C ALA A 114 -11.73 -9.38 4.93
N LYS A 115 -11.67 -9.96 6.13
CA LYS A 115 -11.33 -11.37 6.36
C LYS A 115 -12.54 -12.31 6.35
N LEU A 116 -13.76 -11.77 6.36
CA LEU A 116 -14.99 -12.57 6.36
C LEU A 116 -15.24 -13.19 4.99
N ALA A 117 -15.54 -14.49 4.95
CA ALA A 117 -15.76 -15.21 3.70
C ALA A 117 -16.91 -14.62 2.86
N GLY A 118 -17.98 -14.15 3.50
CA GLY A 118 -19.14 -13.56 2.83
C GLY A 118 -18.86 -12.23 2.10
N HIS A 119 -17.74 -11.57 2.38
CA HIS A 119 -17.38 -10.29 1.74
C HIS A 119 -16.38 -10.48 0.59
N ARG A 120 -15.86 -11.70 0.40
CA ARG A 120 -14.77 -11.99 -0.54
C ARG A 120 -15.09 -11.60 -1.97
N SER A 121 -16.27 -11.98 -2.47
CA SER A 121 -16.67 -11.73 -3.86
C SER A 121 -16.74 -10.24 -4.17
N GLU A 122 -17.33 -9.46 -3.26
CA GLU A 122 -17.45 -8.01 -3.37
C GLU A 122 -16.07 -7.34 -3.37
N ILE A 123 -15.19 -7.73 -2.45
CA ILE A 123 -13.84 -7.15 -2.34
C ILE A 123 -13.02 -7.46 -3.59
N LEU A 124 -13.02 -8.72 -4.06
CA LEU A 124 -12.30 -9.09 -5.28
C LEU A 124 -12.86 -8.37 -6.51
N ALA A 125 -14.17 -8.17 -6.59
CA ALA A 125 -14.77 -7.38 -7.66
C ALA A 125 -14.34 -5.90 -7.61
N ALA A 126 -14.20 -5.32 -6.41
CA ALA A 126 -13.71 -3.96 -6.24
C ALA A 126 -12.22 -3.82 -6.62
N ILE A 127 -11.38 -4.79 -6.23
CA ILE A 127 -9.95 -4.80 -6.59
C ILE A 127 -9.75 -4.90 -8.10
N LYS A 128 -10.53 -5.74 -8.80
CA LYS A 128 -10.46 -5.90 -10.26
C LYS A 128 -10.76 -4.64 -11.07
N ARG A 129 -11.35 -3.61 -10.47
CA ARG A 129 -11.67 -2.33 -11.13
C ARG A 129 -10.54 -1.29 -11.03
N LEU A 130 -9.43 -1.60 -10.33
CA LEU A 130 -8.29 -0.70 -10.09
C LEU A 130 -7.19 -0.83 -11.13
#